data_AF-A0A1E8BBY5-F1
#
_entry.id   AF-A0A1E8BBY5-F1
#
_cell.length_a   1.000
_cell.length_b   1.000
_cell.length_c   1.000
_cell.angle_alpha   90.00
_cell.angle_beta   90.00
_cell.angle_gamma   90.00
#
_symmetry.space_group_name_H-M   'P 1'
#
loop_
_entity.id
_entity.type
_entity.pdbx_description
1 polymer ?
#
loop_
_entity_poly.entity_id
_entity_poly.type
_entity_poly.pdbx_seq_one_letter_code
_entity_poly.pdbx_strand_id
1 'polypeptide(L)'
;MKAKKQGSQTKGYITMKRKLLAVALPIMLVAGVGCSNKDVAEDKKTDSLQVAEADSQEVSKGKEKSDNQKVSETKAEKEYKGKLNALLEDLTKQALELSDVLNNDKTVHDKAPEYIEKSEHLKKTADKLIELDPGEKYADVQNTVKDAMYEAKAGTLLIAQGLNLKAEDLVQKGSEKMEKVSKLLLEVDKKLKALK
;
A
#
# COMPACT_ATOMS: atom_id res chain seq x y z
N MET A 1 76.37 0.06 2.25
CA MET A 1 75.00 -0.24 2.75
C MET A 1 74.30 1.07 3.11
N LYS A 2 73.32 1.52 2.32
CA LYS A 2 72.38 2.59 2.69
C LYS A 2 70.99 2.19 2.20
N ALA A 3 70.16 1.69 3.10
CA ALA A 3 68.77 1.33 2.82
C ALA A 3 67.91 2.60 2.84
N LYS A 4 67.34 2.97 1.69
CA LYS A 4 66.28 3.98 1.59
C LYS A 4 64.96 3.34 2.03
N LYS A 5 64.46 3.75 3.21
CA LYS A 5 63.09 3.52 3.65
C LYS A 5 62.14 4.22 2.66
N GLN A 6 61.36 3.45 1.92
CA GLN A 6 60.22 3.98 1.17
C GLN A 6 59.09 4.32 2.13
N GLY A 7 58.57 5.53 1.98
CA GLY A 7 57.51 6.11 2.79
C GLY A 7 56.19 5.37 2.62
N SER A 8 55.52 5.22 3.75
CA SER A 8 54.16 4.73 3.92
C SER A 8 53.20 5.38 2.92
N GLN A 9 52.52 4.55 2.15
CA GLN A 9 51.39 4.99 1.33
C GLN A 9 50.28 5.57 2.20
N THR A 10 49.68 6.60 1.62
CA THR A 10 48.55 7.40 2.08
C THR A 10 47.36 6.53 2.45
N LYS A 11 46.85 6.68 3.69
CA LYS A 11 45.49 6.26 4.06
C LYS A 11 44.50 7.13 3.27
N GLY A 12 44.16 6.68 2.06
CA GLY A 12 42.99 7.17 1.35
C GLY A 12 41.76 6.66 2.08
N TYR A 13 41.15 7.51 2.92
CA TYR A 13 39.78 7.29 3.34
C TYR A 13 38.91 7.44 2.09
N ILE A 14 38.55 6.32 1.47
CA ILE A 14 37.50 6.28 0.46
C ILE A 14 36.20 6.52 1.21
N THR A 15 35.86 7.79 1.42
CA THR A 15 34.52 8.20 1.81
C THR A 15 33.61 7.82 0.65
N MET A 16 33.04 6.60 0.68
CA MET A 16 32.06 6.16 -0.29
C MET A 16 30.81 7.02 -0.15
N LYS A 17 30.73 8.10 -0.92
CA LYS A 17 29.49 8.81 -1.25
C LYS A 17 28.70 8.00 -2.29
N ARG A 18 28.55 6.69 -2.09
CA ARG A 18 27.69 5.87 -2.95
C ARG A 18 26.26 6.15 -2.50
N LYS A 19 25.70 7.19 -3.12
CA LYS A 19 24.28 7.46 -3.09
C LYS A 19 23.63 6.21 -3.69
N LEU A 20 22.97 5.38 -2.87
CA LEU A 20 21.97 4.45 -3.38
C LEU A 20 21.11 5.28 -4.32
N LEU A 21 21.11 4.98 -5.62
CA LEU A 21 20.24 5.64 -6.58
C LEU A 21 18.82 5.57 -6.00
N ALA A 22 18.14 6.71 -5.97
CA ALA A 22 16.86 6.89 -5.31
C ALA A 22 15.93 5.71 -5.57
N VAL A 23 15.64 4.93 -4.53
CA VAL A 23 14.71 3.81 -4.60
C VAL A 23 13.32 4.40 -4.44
N ALA A 24 12.71 4.76 -5.55
CA ALA A 24 11.31 5.13 -5.59
C ALA A 24 10.49 3.84 -5.58
N LEU A 25 9.84 3.52 -4.45
CA LEU A 25 8.82 2.47 -4.42
C LEU A 25 7.60 3.01 -5.17
N PRO A 26 7.26 2.50 -6.37
CA PRO A 26 6.18 3.06 -7.18
C PRO A 26 4.85 2.54 -6.65
N ILE A 27 4.42 2.99 -5.48
CA ILE A 27 3.18 2.52 -4.87
C ILE A 27 2.06 3.41 -5.37
N MET A 28 1.32 2.90 -6.36
CA MET A 28 0.10 3.58 -6.81
C MET A 28 -0.91 3.56 -5.66
N LEU A 29 -1.27 4.75 -5.18
CA LEU A 29 -2.44 4.95 -4.32
C LEU A 29 -3.66 4.39 -5.05
N VAL A 30 -4.21 3.29 -4.55
CA VAL A 30 -5.53 2.78 -4.97
C VAL A 30 -6.59 3.71 -4.34
N ALA A 31 -6.61 4.96 -4.79
CA ALA A 31 -7.64 5.92 -4.46
C ALA A 31 -8.83 5.66 -5.38
N GLY A 32 -9.88 5.00 -4.89
CA GLY A 32 -11.13 4.96 -5.66
C GLY A 32 -12.05 3.78 -5.44
N VAL A 33 -12.45 3.50 -4.20
CA VAL A 33 -13.71 2.78 -3.94
C VAL A 33 -14.48 3.47 -2.82
N GLY A 34 -15.06 4.61 -3.17
CA GLY A 34 -16.27 5.16 -2.56
C GLY A 34 -16.17 5.57 -1.11
N CYS A 35 -15.86 6.85 -0.87
CA CYS A 35 -16.63 7.61 0.11
C CYS A 35 -18.10 7.43 -0.28
N SER A 36 -18.80 6.51 0.39
CA SER A 36 -20.25 6.55 0.43
C SER A 36 -20.61 7.95 0.91
N ASN A 37 -21.48 8.63 0.17
CA ASN A 37 -22.07 9.92 0.53
C ASN A 37 -22.24 10.02 2.04
N LYS A 38 -21.40 10.84 2.65
CA LYS A 38 -21.74 11.55 3.86
C LYS A 38 -21.65 13.00 3.45
N ASP A 39 -22.81 13.56 3.16
CA ASP A 39 -23.05 14.99 3.00
C ASP A 39 -22.01 15.81 3.74
N VAL A 40 -21.09 16.38 2.99
CA VAL A 40 -20.53 17.68 3.30
C VAL A 40 -20.89 18.52 2.09
N ALA A 41 -22.17 18.89 2.04
CA ALA A 41 -22.58 20.07 1.31
C ALA A 41 -21.85 21.25 1.97
N GLU A 42 -20.85 21.78 1.26
CA GLU A 42 -20.31 23.10 1.54
C GLU A 42 -21.38 24.12 1.11
N ASP A 43 -22.38 24.32 1.96
CA ASP A 43 -23.41 25.33 1.74
C ASP A 43 -22.89 26.70 2.17
N LYS A 44 -22.37 27.44 1.20
CA LYS A 44 -22.31 28.90 1.28
C LYS A 44 -23.61 29.47 0.70
N LYS A 45 -24.53 29.83 1.60
CA LYS A 45 -25.22 31.14 1.71
C LYS A 45 -26.71 31.01 2.08
N THR A 46 -27.02 31.66 3.20
CA THR A 46 -28.19 32.49 3.48
C THR A 46 -29.60 31.88 3.41
N ASP A 47 -30.16 31.84 4.63
CA ASP A 47 -31.45 32.45 5.00
C ASP A 47 -32.74 31.61 4.85
N SER A 48 -33.60 31.80 5.86
CA SER A 48 -35.00 31.38 6.01
C SER A 48 -35.30 29.94 6.50
N LEU A 49 -35.40 29.83 7.83
CA LEU A 49 -36.52 29.36 8.66
C LEU A 49 -37.60 28.38 8.10
N GLN A 50 -38.05 27.52 9.04
CA GLN A 50 -39.28 26.69 9.11
C GLN A 50 -39.27 25.29 8.48
N VAL A 51 -39.95 24.23 8.97
CA VAL A 51 -40.52 23.73 10.25
C VAL A 51 -41.11 22.32 9.91
N ALA A 52 -41.16 21.39 10.89
CA ALA A 52 -41.98 20.16 10.97
C ALA A 52 -41.69 19.01 9.96
N GLU A 53 -41.32 17.79 10.36
CA GLU A 53 -42.03 16.69 11.06
C GLU A 53 -43.03 15.87 10.22
N ALA A 54 -42.82 14.53 10.27
CA ALA A 54 -43.75 13.42 10.01
C ALA A 54 -44.21 13.22 8.53
N ASP A 55 -44.59 12.05 8.01
CA ASP A 55 -44.79 10.69 8.49
C ASP A 55 -44.86 9.75 7.26
N SER A 56 -44.48 8.48 7.45
CA SER A 56 -45.04 7.23 6.88
C SER A 56 -45.41 7.01 5.40
N GLN A 57 -45.00 5.80 4.93
CA GLN A 57 -45.80 4.77 4.21
C GLN A 57 -46.51 5.14 2.89
N GLU A 58 -46.74 4.28 1.88
CA GLU A 58 -46.52 2.86 1.61
C GLU A 58 -47.02 2.62 0.14
N VAL A 59 -46.31 1.76 -0.61
CA VAL A 59 -46.75 0.82 -1.69
C VAL A 59 -47.53 1.33 -2.91
N SER A 60 -47.03 1.00 -4.13
CA SER A 60 -47.69 0.03 -5.05
C SER A 60 -47.02 -0.12 -6.42
N LYS A 61 -47.04 -1.38 -6.89
CA LYS A 61 -46.41 -2.03 -8.05
C LYS A 61 -46.80 -1.51 -9.46
N GLY A 62 -45.86 -1.70 -10.40
CA GLY A 62 -46.14 -1.92 -11.84
C GLY A 62 -44.92 -2.55 -12.57
N LYS A 63 -45.09 -3.74 -13.18
CA LYS A 63 -44.11 -4.48 -14.01
C LYS A 63 -43.71 -3.65 -15.26
N GLU A 64 -42.49 -3.67 -15.79
CA GLU A 64 -41.90 -4.74 -16.63
C GLU A 64 -40.38 -4.52 -16.85
N LYS A 65 -39.71 -5.63 -17.22
CA LYS A 65 -38.27 -5.90 -17.32
C LYS A 65 -37.35 -4.80 -17.86
N SER A 66 -36.29 -4.55 -17.11
CA SER A 66 -34.92 -4.60 -17.64
C SER A 66 -34.01 -5.13 -16.53
N ASP A 67 -33.25 -6.17 -16.84
CA ASP A 67 -32.29 -6.83 -15.95
C ASP A 67 -31.24 -5.84 -15.46
N ASN A 68 -31.56 -5.16 -14.37
CA ASN A 68 -30.55 -4.59 -13.50
C ASN A 68 -30.54 -5.46 -12.25
N GLN A 69 -29.79 -6.56 -12.34
CA GLN A 69 -29.39 -7.35 -11.18
C GLN A 69 -28.51 -6.45 -10.30
N LYS A 70 -29.15 -5.50 -9.61
CA LYS A 70 -28.58 -4.83 -8.46
C LYS A 70 -28.53 -5.89 -7.38
N VAL A 71 -27.49 -6.71 -7.43
CA VAL A 71 -27.10 -7.60 -6.33
C VAL A 71 -26.99 -6.68 -5.12
N SER A 72 -27.98 -6.75 -4.23
CA SER A 72 -27.86 -6.08 -2.95
C SER A 72 -26.68 -6.74 -2.24
N GLU A 73 -25.54 -6.05 -2.18
CA GLU A 73 -24.37 -6.55 -1.47
C GLU A 73 -24.78 -6.99 -0.06
N THR A 74 -24.46 -8.24 0.27
CA THR A 74 -24.73 -8.77 1.61
C THR A 74 -23.87 -8.05 2.64
N LYS A 75 -24.28 -8.11 3.91
CA LYS A 75 -23.50 -7.52 5.02
C LYS A 75 -22.05 -8.03 5.04
N ALA A 76 -21.85 -9.33 4.79
CA ALA A 76 -20.53 -9.95 4.74
C ALA A 76 -19.66 -9.42 3.59
N GLU A 77 -20.24 -9.20 2.40
CA GLU A 77 -19.51 -8.64 1.27
C GLU A 77 -19.04 -7.20 1.53
N LYS A 78 -19.90 -6.38 2.13
CA LYS A 78 -19.55 -5.00 2.52
C LYS A 78 -18.46 -4.98 3.58
N GLU A 79 -18.54 -5.89 4.54
CA GLU A 79 -17.55 -6.03 5.61
C GLU A 79 -16.18 -6.43 5.06
N TYR A 80 -16.11 -7.42 4.16
CA TYR A 80 -14.87 -7.82 3.50
C TYR A 80 -14.26 -6.65 2.73
N LYS A 81 -15.03 -5.99 1.84
CA LYS A 81 -14.53 -4.84 1.06
C LYS A 81 -14.05 -3.70 1.95
N GLY A 82 -14.81 -3.40 3.01
CA GLY A 82 -14.45 -2.36 3.98
C GLY A 82 -13.11 -2.67 4.67
N LYS A 83 -12.92 -3.91 5.16
CA LYS A 83 -11.66 -4.34 5.79
C LYS A 83 -10.51 -4.35 4.80
N LEU A 84 -10.72 -4.86 3.58
CA LEU A 84 -9.72 -4.88 2.53
C LEU A 84 -9.24 -3.46 2.21
N ASN A 85 -10.16 -2.53 1.97
CA ASN A 85 -9.82 -1.14 1.65
C ASN A 85 -9.06 -0.45 2.78
N ALA A 86 -9.52 -0.60 4.02
CA ALA A 86 -8.86 -0.02 5.18
C ALA A 86 -7.41 -0.52 5.32
N LEU A 87 -7.21 -1.84 5.18
CA LEU A 87 -5.87 -2.42 5.28
C LEU A 87 -4.97 -2.06 4.10
N LEU A 88 -5.51 -1.93 2.88
CA LEU A 88 -4.74 -1.47 1.71
C LEU A 88 -4.33 0.01 1.85
N GLU A 89 -5.17 0.84 2.46
CA GLU A 89 -4.84 2.22 2.79
C GLU A 89 -3.68 2.29 3.81
N ASP A 90 -3.77 1.50 4.89
CA ASP A 90 -2.70 1.39 5.89
C ASP A 90 -1.40 0.88 5.29
N LEU A 91 -1.48 -0.15 4.44
CA LEU A 91 -0.33 -0.69 3.72
C LEU A 91 0.33 0.39 2.86
N THR A 92 -0.47 1.20 2.15
CA THR A 92 0.02 2.27 1.30
C THR A 92 0.74 3.35 2.11
N LYS A 93 0.17 3.78 3.24
CA LYS A 93 0.80 4.74 4.16
C LYS A 93 2.14 4.24 4.68
N GLN A 94 2.17 3.00 5.19
CA GLN A 94 3.39 2.38 5.72
C GLN A 94 4.47 2.26 4.65
N ALA A 95 4.07 1.99 3.41
CA ALA A 95 5.02 1.81 2.34
C ALA A 95 5.53 3.16 1.77
N LEU A 96 4.75 4.24 1.86
CA LEU A 96 5.24 5.62 1.67
C LEU A 96 6.26 5.99 2.76
N GLU A 97 5.99 5.68 4.02
CA GLU A 97 6.96 5.92 5.10
C GLU A 97 8.29 5.19 4.87
N LEU A 98 8.25 3.96 4.35
CA LEU A 98 9.45 3.23 3.94
C LEU A 98 10.17 3.90 2.77
N SER A 99 9.44 4.39 1.78
CA SER A 99 9.99 5.15 0.67
C SER A 99 10.71 6.41 1.17
N ASP A 100 10.13 7.12 2.14
CA ASP A 100 10.75 8.31 2.75
C ASP A 100 12.06 7.98 3.47
N VAL A 101 12.11 6.84 4.18
CA VAL A 101 13.36 6.35 4.80
C VAL A 101 14.43 6.09 3.73
N LEU A 102 14.07 5.47 2.62
CA LEU A 102 15.00 5.14 1.54
C LEU A 102 15.51 6.38 0.80
N ASN A 103 14.65 7.40 0.63
CA ASN A 103 14.95 8.57 -0.19
C ASN A 103 15.51 9.77 0.60
N ASN A 104 15.57 9.71 1.93
CA ASN A 104 16.20 10.77 2.71
C ASN A 104 17.73 10.86 2.48
N ASP A 105 18.35 11.99 2.85
CA ASP A 105 19.78 12.24 2.63
C ASP A 105 20.72 11.48 3.59
N LYS A 106 20.19 10.62 4.48
CA LYS A 106 21.01 9.88 5.44
C LYS A 106 21.88 8.83 4.75
N THR A 107 22.96 8.41 5.43
CA THR A 107 23.79 7.32 4.95
C THR A 107 23.04 5.98 5.03
N VAL A 108 23.44 5.00 4.22
CA VAL A 108 22.83 3.64 4.21
C VAL A 108 22.79 3.02 5.61
N HIS A 109 23.84 3.25 6.42
CA HIS A 109 23.95 2.74 7.77
C HIS A 109 22.87 3.30 8.70
N ASP A 110 22.56 4.58 8.57
CA ASP A 110 21.59 5.25 9.45
C ASP A 110 20.14 4.95 9.01
N LYS A 111 19.95 4.52 7.75
CA LYS A 111 18.65 4.11 7.20
C LYS A 111 18.22 2.71 7.64
N ALA A 112 19.17 1.78 7.79
CA ALA A 112 18.88 0.37 8.06
C ALA A 112 18.00 0.12 9.31
N PRO A 113 18.31 0.67 10.52
CA PRO A 113 17.49 0.40 11.70
C PRO A 113 16.08 0.99 11.57
N GLU A 114 15.96 2.22 11.07
CA GLU A 114 14.67 2.89 10.86
C GLU A 114 13.82 2.14 9.82
N TYR A 115 14.44 1.66 8.74
CA TYR A 115 13.76 0.88 7.70
C TYR A 115 13.26 -0.45 8.26
N ILE A 116 14.10 -1.18 9.01
CA ILE A 116 13.73 -2.47 9.61
C ILE A 116 12.52 -2.29 10.52
N GLU A 117 12.57 -1.33 11.44
CA GLU A 117 11.48 -1.05 12.37
C GLU A 117 10.17 -0.74 11.65
N LYS A 118 10.20 0.21 10.70
CA LYS A 118 8.99 0.58 9.94
C LYS A 118 8.47 -0.55 9.07
N SER A 119 9.36 -1.40 8.54
CA SER A 119 8.97 -2.50 7.66
C SER A 119 8.19 -3.59 8.40
N GLU A 120 8.36 -3.72 9.71
CA GLU A 120 7.57 -4.64 10.53
C GLU A 120 6.09 -4.25 10.59
N HIS A 121 5.78 -2.95 10.57
CA HIS A 121 4.40 -2.48 10.48
C HIS A 121 3.75 -2.91 9.16
N LEU A 122 4.47 -2.72 8.04
CA LEU A 122 4.03 -3.18 6.73
C LEU A 122 3.78 -4.69 6.70
N LYS A 123 4.71 -5.49 7.23
CA LYS A 123 4.56 -6.95 7.30
C LYS A 123 3.34 -7.37 8.10
N LYS A 124 3.07 -6.73 9.24
CA LYS A 124 1.89 -7.01 10.07
C LYS A 124 0.58 -6.69 9.34
N THR A 125 0.53 -5.59 8.58
CA THR A 125 -0.63 -5.26 7.75
C THR A 125 -0.80 -6.27 6.62
N ALA A 126 0.30 -6.69 5.98
CA ALA A 126 0.29 -7.71 4.95
C ALA A 126 -0.23 -9.06 5.49
N ASP A 127 0.14 -9.46 6.70
CA ASP A 127 -0.38 -10.67 7.34
C ASP A 127 -1.89 -10.59 7.57
N LYS A 128 -2.39 -9.45 8.08
CA LYS A 128 -3.84 -9.22 8.23
C LYS A 128 -4.59 -9.28 6.90
N LEU A 129 -3.98 -8.75 5.83
CA LEU A 129 -4.54 -8.81 4.48
C LEU A 129 -4.63 -10.25 3.96
N ILE A 130 -3.59 -11.07 4.19
CA ILE A 130 -3.57 -12.50 3.82
C ILE A 130 -4.68 -13.28 4.54
N GLU A 131 -4.89 -12.98 5.82
CA GLU A 131 -5.84 -13.66 6.70
C GLU A 131 -7.31 -13.26 6.46
N LEU A 132 -7.60 -12.25 5.64
CA LEU A 132 -8.98 -11.89 5.33
C LEU A 132 -9.74 -13.07 4.72
N ASP A 133 -10.93 -13.32 5.26
CA ASP A 133 -11.90 -14.25 4.69
C ASP A 133 -12.72 -13.52 3.60
N PRO A 134 -12.56 -13.90 2.32
CA PRO A 134 -13.25 -13.25 1.21
C PRO A 134 -14.66 -13.80 0.95
N GLY A 135 -15.01 -14.94 1.53
CA GLY A 135 -16.09 -15.78 1.01
C GLY A 135 -15.85 -16.22 -0.45
N GLU A 136 -16.79 -16.97 -1.02
CA GLU A 136 -16.62 -17.56 -2.35
C GLU A 136 -16.51 -16.51 -3.46
N LYS A 137 -17.30 -15.43 -3.37
CA LYS A 137 -17.40 -14.39 -4.40
C LYS A 137 -16.08 -13.66 -4.67
N TYR A 138 -15.26 -13.43 -3.64
CA TYR A 138 -14.02 -12.67 -3.75
C TYR A 138 -12.76 -13.53 -3.63
N ALA A 139 -12.88 -14.87 -3.69
CA ALA A 139 -11.74 -15.77 -3.55
C ALA A 139 -10.60 -15.49 -4.56
N ASP A 140 -10.95 -15.24 -5.83
CA ASP A 140 -9.94 -14.91 -6.86
C ASP A 140 -9.27 -13.55 -6.61
N VAL A 141 -10.02 -12.54 -6.18
CA VAL A 141 -9.46 -11.24 -5.74
C VAL A 141 -8.47 -11.45 -4.60
N GLN A 142 -8.88 -12.24 -3.60
CA GLN A 142 -8.09 -12.47 -2.40
C GLN A 142 -6.81 -13.27 -2.69
N ASN A 143 -6.81 -14.16 -3.67
CA ASN A 143 -5.59 -14.83 -4.11
C ASN A 143 -4.57 -13.81 -4.67
N THR A 144 -5.02 -12.86 -5.50
CA THR A 144 -4.14 -11.79 -5.98
C THR A 144 -3.66 -10.86 -4.86
N VAL A 145 -4.51 -10.58 -3.85
CA VAL A 145 -4.09 -9.86 -2.64
C VAL A 145 -2.98 -10.62 -1.90
N LYS A 146 -3.15 -11.94 -1.70
CA LYS A 146 -2.13 -12.79 -1.05
C LYS A 146 -0.81 -12.77 -1.80
N ASP A 147 -0.84 -12.92 -3.12
CA ASP A 147 0.36 -12.84 -3.96
C ASP A 147 1.06 -11.48 -3.80
N ALA A 148 0.30 -10.39 -3.82
CA ALA A 148 0.84 -9.05 -3.59
C ALA A 148 1.48 -8.94 -2.19
N MET A 149 0.85 -9.50 -1.16
CA MET A 149 1.36 -9.41 0.21
C MET A 149 2.62 -10.26 0.43
N TYR A 150 2.71 -11.45 -0.17
CA TYR A 150 3.94 -12.24 -0.13
C TYR A 150 5.10 -11.53 -0.83
N GLU A 151 4.85 -10.88 -1.98
CA GLU A 151 5.86 -10.08 -2.67
C GLU A 151 6.27 -8.85 -1.85
N ALA A 152 5.33 -8.21 -1.14
CA ALA A 152 5.61 -7.08 -0.26
C ALA A 152 6.50 -7.48 0.93
N LYS A 153 6.20 -8.62 1.56
CA LYS A 153 7.03 -9.19 2.65
C LYS A 153 8.43 -9.56 2.16
N ALA A 154 8.53 -10.17 0.98
CA ALA A 154 9.82 -10.52 0.39
C ALA A 154 10.62 -9.27 0.00
N GLY A 155 9.97 -8.27 -0.62
CA GLY A 155 10.59 -7.03 -1.04
C GLY A 155 11.17 -6.24 0.13
N THR A 156 10.38 -6.04 1.18
CA THR A 156 10.84 -5.36 2.41
C THR A 156 11.99 -6.10 3.09
N LEU A 157 11.96 -7.43 3.13
CA LEU A 157 13.07 -8.23 3.67
C LEU A 157 14.37 -8.04 2.87
N LEU A 158 14.29 -8.09 1.54
CA LEU A 158 15.45 -7.93 0.66
C LEU A 158 16.06 -6.53 0.76
N ILE A 159 15.22 -5.49 0.82
CA ILE A 159 15.69 -4.12 1.03
C ILE A 159 16.39 -4.01 2.39
N ALA A 160 15.78 -4.50 3.46
CA ALA A 160 16.38 -4.48 4.79
C ALA A 160 17.74 -5.20 4.84
N GLN A 161 17.84 -6.38 4.23
CA GLN A 161 19.10 -7.12 4.11
C GLN A 161 20.13 -6.36 3.28
N GLY A 162 19.72 -5.76 2.17
CA GLY A 162 20.57 -4.96 1.30
C GLY A 162 21.13 -3.72 2.01
N LEU A 163 20.32 -3.02 2.80
CA LEU A 163 20.77 -1.90 3.62
C LEU A 163 21.79 -2.35 4.67
N ASN A 164 21.51 -3.46 5.38
CA ASN A 164 22.38 -3.97 6.44
C ASN A 164 23.73 -4.48 5.89
N LEU A 165 23.71 -5.19 4.77
CA LEU A 165 24.89 -5.76 4.12
C LEU A 165 25.59 -4.77 3.17
N LYS A 166 25.02 -3.58 2.96
CA LYS A 166 25.45 -2.61 1.94
C LYS A 166 25.51 -3.23 0.53
N ALA A 167 24.55 -4.11 0.25
CA ALA A 167 24.43 -4.85 -1.01
C ALA A 167 23.34 -4.21 -1.88
N GLU A 168 23.77 -3.40 -2.85
CA GLU A 168 22.87 -2.65 -3.74
C GLU A 168 21.98 -3.58 -4.58
N ASP A 169 22.46 -4.77 -4.94
CA ASP A 169 21.70 -5.75 -5.71
C ASP A 169 20.50 -6.31 -4.93
N LEU A 170 20.63 -6.47 -3.61
CA LEU A 170 19.52 -6.89 -2.75
C LEU A 170 18.49 -5.78 -2.59
N VAL A 171 18.95 -4.52 -2.44
CA VAL A 171 18.06 -3.36 -2.43
C VAL A 171 17.29 -3.27 -3.76
N GLN A 172 17.97 -3.46 -4.89
CA GLN A 172 17.35 -3.44 -6.21
C GLN A 172 16.33 -4.58 -6.40
N LYS A 173 16.69 -5.83 -6.08
CA LYS A 173 15.76 -6.98 -6.13
C LYS A 173 14.53 -6.77 -5.25
N GLY A 174 14.73 -6.22 -4.06
CA GLY A 174 13.60 -5.88 -3.19
C GLY A 174 12.73 -4.75 -3.75
N SER A 175 13.31 -3.80 -4.48
CA SER A 175 12.55 -2.75 -5.17
C SER A 175 11.70 -3.31 -6.33
N GLU A 176 12.27 -4.22 -7.12
CA GLU A 176 11.54 -4.93 -8.19
C GLU A 176 10.36 -5.74 -7.65
N LYS A 177 10.53 -6.36 -6.48
CA LYS A 177 9.44 -7.03 -5.76
C LYS A 177 8.32 -6.05 -5.42
N MET A 178 8.66 -4.87 -4.87
CA MET A 178 7.67 -3.84 -4.56
C MET A 178 6.99 -3.26 -5.81
N GLU A 179 7.67 -3.18 -6.95
CA GLU A 179 7.03 -2.83 -8.23
C GLU A 179 5.99 -3.89 -8.65
N LYS A 180 6.31 -5.19 -8.44
CA LYS A 180 5.36 -6.28 -8.68
C LYS A 180 4.14 -6.18 -7.74
N VAL A 181 4.31 -5.78 -6.49
CA VAL A 181 3.19 -5.50 -5.56
C VAL A 181 2.24 -4.48 -6.19
N SER A 182 2.75 -3.36 -6.69
CA SER A 182 1.92 -2.32 -7.32
C SER A 182 1.16 -2.85 -8.53
N LYS A 183 1.80 -3.67 -9.37
CA LYS A 183 1.14 -4.32 -10.52
C LYS A 183 -0.02 -5.24 -10.08
N LEU A 184 0.19 -6.04 -9.05
CA LEU A 184 -0.82 -6.94 -8.51
C LEU A 184 -1.97 -6.17 -7.83
N LEU A 185 -1.68 -5.08 -7.11
CA LEU A 185 -2.71 -4.23 -6.50
C LEU A 185 -3.61 -3.53 -7.55
N LEU A 186 -3.04 -3.16 -8.71
CA LEU A 186 -3.84 -2.70 -9.85
C LEU A 186 -4.73 -3.80 -10.43
N GLU A 187 -4.26 -5.04 -10.43
CA GLU A 187 -5.08 -6.19 -10.84
C GLU A 187 -6.21 -6.46 -9.83
N VAL A 188 -5.96 -6.32 -8.53
CA VAL A 188 -6.99 -6.39 -7.47
C VAL A 188 -8.10 -5.38 -7.73
N ASP A 189 -7.77 -4.11 -8.01
CA ASP A 189 -8.74 -3.07 -8.34
C ASP A 189 -9.58 -3.44 -9.59
N LYS A 190 -8.93 -3.94 -10.65
CA LYS A 190 -9.62 -4.40 -11.87
C LYS A 190 -10.59 -5.55 -11.58
N LYS A 191 -10.14 -6.57 -10.84
CA LYS A 191 -10.98 -7.73 -10.47
C LYS A 191 -12.15 -7.32 -9.59
N LEU A 192 -11.94 -6.43 -8.61
CA LEU A 192 -13.02 -5.89 -7.77
C LEU A 192 -14.08 -5.13 -8.58
N LYS A 193 -13.66 -4.37 -9.61
CA LYS A 193 -14.58 -3.66 -10.51
C LYS A 193 -15.35 -4.58 -11.43
N ALA A 194 -14.76 -5.70 -11.86
CA ALA A 194 -15.43 -6.70 -12.71
C ALA A 194 -16.48 -7.54 -11.97
N LEU A 195 -16.45 -7.56 -10.64
CA LEU A 195 -17.42 -8.26 -9.78
C LEU A 195 -18.63 -7.38 -9.37
N LYS A 196 -18.69 -6.13 -9.86
CA LYS A 196 -19.84 -5.22 -9.68
C LYS A 196 -20.88 -5.48 -10.76
#